data_AF-A0A0J9U0C5-F1
#
_entry.id   AF-A0A0J9U0C5-F1
#
_cell.length_a   1.000
_cell.length_b   1.000
_cell.length_c   1.000
_cell.angle_alpha   90.00
_cell.angle_beta   90.00
_cell.angle_gamma   90.00
#
_symmetry.space_group_name_H-M   'P 1'
#
loop_
_entity.id
_entity.type
_entity.pdbx_description
1 polymer ?
#
loop_
_entity_poly.entity_id
_entity_poly.type
_entity_poly.pdbx_seq_one_letter_code
_entity_poly.pdbx_strand_id
1 'polypeptide(L)'
;MWGTQIRQWDDIDVRDFSVDQGLYTAILYEQLENSLTSTSYDNYCGTSDTPLHGDRNIRNICATILNYLETTYSKSDHTYDPYDVCKLLNYWVYNSLNNVLHFSNSNNFNKISKVHGDIVIRWNNFNEDKLKETENKTCKPIINIAAYNDWEKRKELYEYYVDYSPIKTFLDFYPQGCRKFYHYVESKKKLYEHFKKHCTSDKKKGCPDFYEQCEKYDPDIILPTLKCRQEIINERKEAEHSALQRAKAHSVDDPNAQDESDDIKSFGASKLNKNSNNIRMYGNVLLGVVATSMTSGALYRVNINSLIQINRIS
;
A
#
# COMPACT_ATOMS: atom_id res chain seq x y z
N MET A 1 23.11 -0.61 24.72
CA MET A 1 22.39 0.25 23.75
C MET A 1 21.78 -0.66 22.71
N TRP A 2 20.45 -0.73 22.66
CA TRP A 2 19.73 -1.60 21.73
C TRP A 2 19.78 -0.94 20.35
N GLY A 3 20.60 -1.47 19.45
CA GLY A 3 20.68 -1.00 18.08
C GLY A 3 19.40 -1.38 17.34
N THR A 4 18.58 -0.39 17.00
CA THR A 4 17.38 -0.57 16.20
C THR A 4 17.79 -1.03 14.81
N GLN A 5 17.55 -2.30 14.49
CA GLN A 5 17.71 -2.80 13.13
C GLN A 5 16.66 -2.08 12.28
N ILE A 6 17.10 -1.27 11.30
CA ILE A 6 16.19 -0.51 10.42
C ILE A 6 15.45 -1.53 9.54
N ARG A 7 14.28 -1.95 9.99
CA ARG A 7 13.39 -2.87 9.28
C ARG A 7 12.74 -2.12 8.10
N GLN A 8 12.69 -2.78 6.94
CA GLN A 8 11.91 -2.31 5.81
C GLN A 8 10.42 -2.35 6.17
N TRP A 9 9.70 -1.24 5.94
CA TRP A 9 8.28 -1.15 6.24
C TRP A 9 7.47 -2.16 5.44
N ASP A 10 6.53 -2.83 6.12
CA ASP A 10 5.50 -3.65 5.49
C ASP A 10 4.17 -2.87 5.34
N ASP A 11 3.15 -3.53 4.80
CA ASP A 11 1.85 -2.90 4.52
C ASP A 11 1.13 -2.43 5.81
N ILE A 12 1.43 -3.04 6.97
CA ILE A 12 0.87 -2.64 8.26
C ILE A 12 1.55 -1.35 8.73
N ASP A 13 2.87 -1.27 8.65
CA ASP A 13 3.62 -0.05 8.99
C ASP A 13 3.15 1.16 8.15
N VAL A 14 2.88 0.93 6.86
CA VAL A 14 2.34 1.95 5.95
C VAL A 14 0.93 2.38 6.36
N ARG A 15 0.05 1.42 6.67
CA ARG A 15 -1.33 1.71 7.10
C ARG A 15 -1.36 2.50 8.40
N ASP A 16 -0.58 2.08 9.40
CA ASP A 16 -0.54 2.75 10.71
C ASP A 16 -0.02 4.17 10.58
N PHE A 17 1.02 4.40 9.76
CA PHE A 17 1.45 5.76 9.42
C PHE A 17 0.35 6.57 8.74
N SER A 18 -0.37 5.98 7.78
CA SER A 18 -1.45 6.68 7.09
C SER A 18 -2.58 7.11 8.02
N VAL A 19 -2.93 6.27 8.99
CA VAL A 19 -3.93 6.59 10.02
C VAL A 19 -3.40 7.64 11.00
N ASP A 20 -2.18 7.45 11.51
CA ASP A 20 -1.52 8.37 12.45
C ASP A 20 -1.38 9.79 11.90
N GLN A 21 -1.15 9.92 10.59
CA GLN A 21 -1.00 11.22 9.92
C GLN A 21 -2.34 11.80 9.45
N GLY A 22 -3.47 11.13 9.70
CA GLY A 22 -4.79 11.56 9.26
C GLY A 22 -4.87 11.72 7.74
N LEU A 23 -4.29 10.76 7.00
CA LEU A 23 -4.26 10.84 5.56
C LEU A 23 -5.65 10.74 4.97
N TYR A 24 -5.86 11.50 3.90
CA TYR A 24 -7.19 11.65 3.31
C TYR A 24 -7.78 10.31 2.89
N THR A 25 -6.97 9.43 2.27
CA THR A 25 -7.42 8.10 1.85
C THR A 25 -7.87 7.25 3.05
N ALA A 26 -7.11 7.27 4.14
CA ALA A 26 -7.41 6.54 5.36
C ALA A 26 -8.72 7.03 6.01
N ILE A 27 -8.89 8.35 6.12
CA ILE A 27 -10.12 8.96 6.65
C ILE A 27 -11.32 8.62 5.76
N LEU A 28 -11.18 8.73 4.44
CA LEU A 28 -12.24 8.39 3.50
C LEU A 28 -12.67 6.93 3.66
N TYR A 29 -11.72 6.00 3.71
CA TYR A 29 -12.05 4.58 3.83
C TYR A 29 -12.66 4.23 5.18
N GLU A 30 -12.17 4.82 6.27
CA GLU A 30 -12.78 4.66 7.59
C GLU A 30 -14.23 5.16 7.60
N GLN A 31 -14.51 6.29 6.96
CA GLN A 31 -15.87 6.81 6.81
C GLN A 31 -16.78 5.86 6.03
N LEU A 32 -16.27 5.29 4.94
CA LEU A 32 -17.02 4.34 4.13
C LEU A 32 -17.27 3.01 4.88
N GLU A 33 -16.27 2.49 5.59
CA GLU A 33 -16.37 1.25 6.37
C GLU A 33 -17.33 1.37 7.56
N ASN A 34 -17.36 2.53 8.22
CA ASN A 34 -18.23 2.80 9.37
C ASN A 34 -19.60 3.39 8.98
N SER A 35 -19.89 3.51 7.69
CA SER A 35 -21.15 4.08 7.22
C SER A 35 -22.34 3.21 7.62
N LEU A 36 -23.34 3.81 8.28
CA LEU A 36 -24.58 3.10 8.61
C LEU A 36 -25.37 2.81 7.35
N THR A 37 -25.71 1.54 7.14
CA THR A 37 -26.47 1.13 5.97
C THR A 37 -27.93 1.58 6.07
N SER A 38 -28.31 2.57 5.25
CA SER A 38 -29.68 3.08 5.16
C SER A 38 -30.59 2.16 4.34
N THR A 39 -31.87 2.08 4.73
CA THR A 39 -32.94 1.42 3.95
C THR A 39 -33.45 2.28 2.79
N SER A 40 -33.08 3.58 2.74
CA SER A 40 -33.44 4.47 1.63
C SER A 40 -32.93 3.98 0.27
N TYR A 41 -31.93 3.09 0.26
CA TYR A 41 -31.31 2.53 -0.94
C TYR A 41 -31.81 1.14 -1.31
N ASP A 42 -32.81 0.60 -0.60
CA ASP A 42 -33.28 -0.78 -0.81
C ASP A 42 -33.82 -1.02 -2.24
N ASN A 43 -34.42 -0.01 -2.88
CA ASN A 43 -34.87 -0.11 -4.27
C ASN A 43 -33.72 -0.36 -5.26
N TYR A 44 -32.51 0.09 -4.91
CA TYR A 44 -31.30 -0.10 -5.73
C TYR A 44 -30.47 -1.28 -5.23
N CYS A 45 -30.38 -1.53 -3.93
CA CYS A 45 -29.42 -2.48 -3.34
C CYS A 45 -30.07 -3.74 -2.73
N GLY A 46 -31.39 -3.87 -2.80
CA GLY A 46 -32.15 -4.90 -2.11
C GLY A 46 -32.37 -4.58 -0.64
N THR A 47 -33.39 -5.21 -0.05
CA THR A 47 -33.71 -5.07 1.38
C THR A 47 -32.81 -5.98 2.24
N SER A 48 -32.91 -5.85 3.56
CA SER A 48 -32.25 -6.78 4.48
C SER A 48 -32.69 -8.23 4.30
N ASP A 49 -33.97 -8.46 3.94
CA ASP A 49 -34.54 -9.80 3.74
C ASP A 49 -34.23 -10.37 2.36
N THR A 50 -34.13 -9.51 1.34
CA THR A 50 -33.79 -9.87 -0.04
C THR A 50 -32.62 -9.01 -0.53
N PRO A 51 -31.39 -9.25 -0.03
CA PRO A 51 -30.22 -8.44 -0.35
C PRO A 51 -29.74 -8.68 -1.78
N LEU A 52 -29.05 -7.69 -2.37
CA LEU A 52 -28.36 -7.83 -3.65
C LEU A 52 -27.44 -9.05 -3.64
N HIS A 53 -27.56 -9.88 -4.67
CA HIS A 53 -26.86 -11.18 -4.78
C HIS A 53 -27.08 -12.15 -3.61
N GLY A 54 -28.13 -11.97 -2.81
CA GLY A 54 -28.39 -12.80 -1.63
C GLY A 54 -27.36 -12.63 -0.51
N ASP A 55 -26.55 -11.55 -0.56
CA ASP A 55 -25.47 -11.31 0.39
C ASP A 55 -25.61 -9.94 1.04
N ARG A 56 -25.74 -9.95 2.37
CA ARG A 56 -25.88 -8.73 3.18
C ARG A 56 -24.68 -7.79 3.04
N ASN A 57 -23.46 -8.32 2.89
CA ASN A 57 -22.27 -7.50 2.74
C ASN A 57 -22.25 -6.78 1.38
N ILE A 58 -22.67 -7.46 0.31
CA ILE A 58 -22.78 -6.86 -1.02
C ILE A 58 -23.84 -5.77 -1.04
N ARG A 59 -25.01 -6.02 -0.42
CA ARG A 59 -26.03 -4.98 -0.20
C ARG A 59 -25.45 -3.79 0.55
N ASN A 60 -24.73 -4.01 1.65
CA ASN A 60 -24.19 -2.94 2.47
C ASN A 60 -23.18 -2.10 1.68
N ILE A 61 -22.27 -2.72 0.91
CA ILE A 61 -21.36 -2.02 0.01
C ILE A 61 -22.13 -1.14 -0.98
N CYS A 62 -23.13 -1.70 -1.67
CA CYS A 62 -23.99 -0.95 -2.60
C CYS A 62 -24.63 0.27 -1.92
N ALA A 63 -25.27 0.09 -0.77
CA ALA A 63 -25.96 1.17 -0.07
C ALA A 63 -24.98 2.22 0.48
N THR A 64 -23.79 1.83 0.95
CA THR A 64 -22.73 2.76 1.37
C THR A 64 -22.28 3.64 0.20
N ILE A 65 -22.11 3.08 -1.00
CA ILE A 65 -21.78 3.86 -2.20
C ILE A 65 -22.84 4.91 -2.45
N LEU A 66 -24.11 4.52 -2.57
CA LEU A 66 -25.20 5.44 -2.89
C LEU A 66 -25.39 6.51 -1.83
N ASN A 67 -25.22 6.15 -0.55
CA ASN A 67 -25.22 7.09 0.55
C ASN A 67 -24.10 8.13 0.44
N TYR A 68 -22.87 7.71 0.15
CA TYR A 68 -21.75 8.62 -0.01
C TYR A 68 -21.97 9.57 -1.20
N LEU A 69 -22.47 9.05 -2.33
CA LEU A 69 -22.78 9.85 -3.51
C LEU A 69 -23.78 10.97 -3.20
N GLU A 70 -24.89 10.64 -2.53
CA GLU A 70 -25.97 11.58 -2.24
C GLU A 70 -25.64 12.55 -1.11
N THR A 71 -24.96 12.08 -0.08
CA THR A 71 -24.82 12.84 1.16
C THR A 71 -23.49 13.58 1.28
N THR A 72 -22.48 13.18 0.51
CA THR A 72 -21.12 13.73 0.59
C THR A 72 -20.62 14.23 -0.75
N TYR A 73 -20.54 13.37 -1.78
CA TYR A 73 -19.94 13.75 -3.07
C TYR A 73 -20.77 14.83 -3.79
N SER A 74 -22.06 14.62 -3.99
CA SER A 74 -22.92 15.56 -4.74
C SER A 74 -23.06 16.95 -4.09
N LYS A 75 -22.72 17.08 -2.81
CA LYS A 75 -22.80 18.35 -2.06
C LYS A 75 -21.58 19.25 -2.27
N SER A 76 -20.51 18.74 -2.87
CA SER A 76 -19.28 19.48 -3.12
C SER A 76 -19.09 19.74 -4.61
N ASP A 77 -18.41 20.84 -4.94
CA ASP A 77 -17.92 21.09 -6.30
C ASP A 77 -16.50 20.56 -6.43
N HIS A 78 -16.31 19.57 -7.29
CA HIS A 78 -15.04 18.89 -7.49
C HIS A 78 -14.20 19.48 -8.64
N THR A 79 -14.58 20.63 -9.19
CA THR A 79 -13.89 21.26 -10.34
C THR A 79 -12.42 21.57 -10.07
N TYR A 80 -12.08 21.91 -8.83
CA TYR A 80 -10.73 22.33 -8.43
C TYR A 80 -10.06 21.36 -7.46
N ASP A 81 -10.59 20.14 -7.34
CA ASP A 81 -10.00 19.15 -6.47
C ASP A 81 -8.58 18.80 -6.97
N PRO A 82 -7.60 18.70 -6.07
CA PRO A 82 -6.21 18.38 -6.44
C PRO A 82 -6.07 16.95 -6.99
N TYR A 83 -7.06 16.10 -6.74
CA TYR A 83 -7.16 14.73 -7.20
C TYR A 83 -8.63 14.31 -7.28
N ASP A 84 -8.91 13.30 -8.09
CA ASP A 84 -10.25 12.76 -8.28
C ASP A 84 -10.62 11.78 -7.16
N VAL A 85 -11.43 12.26 -6.20
CA VAL A 85 -11.97 11.47 -5.08
C VAL A 85 -12.86 10.33 -5.56
N CYS A 86 -13.55 10.51 -6.69
CA CYS A 86 -14.40 9.47 -7.26
C CYS A 86 -13.60 8.22 -7.66
N LYS A 87 -12.37 8.41 -8.13
CA LYS A 87 -11.45 7.30 -8.43
C LYS A 87 -11.04 6.53 -7.17
N LEU A 88 -10.86 7.19 -6.02
CA LEU A 88 -10.64 6.50 -4.74
C LEU A 88 -11.85 5.65 -4.34
N LEU A 89 -13.06 6.21 -4.44
CA LEU A 89 -14.29 5.47 -4.14
C LEU A 89 -14.37 4.21 -5.01
N ASN A 90 -14.09 4.31 -6.31
CA ASN A 90 -14.09 3.18 -7.22
C ASN A 90 -13.11 2.06 -6.80
N TYR A 91 -11.88 2.41 -6.40
CA TYR A 91 -10.93 1.43 -5.88
C TYR A 91 -11.37 0.83 -4.55
N TRP A 92 -11.95 1.63 -3.65
CA TRP A 92 -12.53 1.14 -2.40
C TRP A 92 -13.65 0.12 -2.66
N VAL A 93 -14.54 0.39 -3.61
CA VAL A 93 -15.64 -0.51 -3.99
C VAL A 93 -15.09 -1.85 -4.44
N TYR A 94 -14.18 -1.84 -5.41
CA TYR A 94 -13.63 -3.08 -5.95
C TYR A 94 -12.84 -3.86 -4.88
N ASN A 95 -12.04 -3.18 -4.06
CA ASN A 95 -11.31 -3.79 -2.95
C ASN A 95 -12.26 -4.40 -1.89
N SER A 96 -13.35 -3.71 -1.56
CA SER A 96 -14.35 -4.19 -0.59
C SER A 96 -15.06 -5.44 -1.09
N LEU A 97 -15.42 -5.46 -2.38
CA LEU A 97 -15.99 -6.65 -3.03
C LEU A 97 -14.98 -7.79 -3.06
N ASN A 98 -13.73 -7.50 -3.41
CA ASN A 98 -12.65 -8.47 -3.42
C ASN A 98 -12.51 -9.13 -2.05
N ASN A 99 -12.45 -8.35 -0.97
CA ASN A 99 -12.36 -8.86 0.39
C ASN A 99 -13.54 -9.77 0.74
N VAL A 100 -14.77 -9.26 0.66
CA VAL A 100 -15.98 -10.02 1.03
C VAL A 100 -16.12 -11.31 0.23
N LEU A 101 -15.83 -11.27 -1.07
CA LEU A 101 -16.01 -12.41 -1.95
C LEU A 101 -14.84 -13.41 -1.83
N HIS A 102 -13.59 -12.96 -1.66
CA HIS A 102 -12.43 -13.83 -1.42
C HIS A 102 -12.53 -14.66 -0.14
N PHE A 103 -13.14 -14.12 0.91
CA PHE A 103 -13.45 -14.92 2.10
C PHE A 103 -14.46 -16.06 1.85
N SER A 104 -15.15 -16.06 0.70
CA SER A 104 -16.30 -16.93 0.45
C SER A 104 -16.07 -18.13 -0.49
N ASN A 105 -14.96 -18.27 -1.25
CA ASN A 105 -14.51 -19.49 -1.99
C ASN A 105 -13.36 -19.26 -3.01
N SER A 106 -12.76 -20.31 -3.59
CA SER A 106 -11.49 -20.26 -4.36
C SER A 106 -11.56 -20.05 -5.89
N ASN A 107 -12.72 -19.70 -6.49
CA ASN A 107 -12.83 -19.44 -7.95
C ASN A 107 -13.61 -18.13 -8.23
N ASN A 108 -13.02 -17.00 -7.82
CA ASN A 108 -13.78 -15.78 -7.54
C ASN A 108 -13.72 -14.64 -8.56
N PHE A 109 -12.77 -14.62 -9.49
CA PHE A 109 -12.62 -13.48 -10.41
C PHE A 109 -13.91 -13.20 -11.21
N ASN A 110 -14.53 -14.25 -11.75
CA ASN A 110 -15.79 -14.13 -12.50
C ASN A 110 -16.95 -13.65 -11.60
N LYS A 111 -16.95 -14.04 -10.32
CA LYS A 111 -17.97 -13.62 -9.36
C LYS A 111 -17.80 -12.14 -9.01
N ILE A 112 -16.59 -11.70 -8.68
CA ILE A 112 -16.28 -10.31 -8.35
C ILE A 112 -16.63 -9.40 -9.53
N SER A 113 -16.20 -9.77 -10.74
CA SER A 113 -16.50 -9.00 -11.96
C SER A 113 -18.01 -8.85 -12.20
N LYS A 114 -18.78 -9.92 -11.99
CA LYS A 114 -20.24 -9.89 -12.14
C LYS A 114 -20.90 -8.98 -11.11
N VAL A 115 -20.54 -9.13 -9.82
CA VAL A 115 -21.09 -8.32 -8.73
C VAL A 115 -20.72 -6.84 -8.93
N HIS A 116 -19.48 -6.57 -9.31
CA HIS A 116 -19.03 -5.22 -9.63
C HIS A 116 -19.83 -4.63 -10.79
N GLY A 117 -20.05 -5.39 -11.87
CA GLY A 117 -20.88 -4.95 -13.00
C GLY A 117 -22.32 -4.59 -12.59
N ASP A 118 -22.96 -5.38 -11.73
CA ASP A 118 -24.31 -5.09 -11.23
C ASP A 118 -24.33 -3.84 -10.33
N ILE A 119 -23.28 -3.60 -9.54
CA ILE A 119 -23.12 -2.37 -8.74
C ILE A 119 -22.92 -1.16 -9.66
N VAL A 120 -22.10 -1.26 -10.70
CA VAL A 120 -21.88 -0.20 -11.70
C VAL A 120 -23.20 0.22 -12.34
N ILE A 121 -24.07 -0.73 -12.71
CA ILE A 121 -25.40 -0.44 -13.28
C ILE A 121 -26.26 0.33 -12.27
N ARG A 122 -26.34 -0.15 -11.03
CA ARG A 122 -27.15 0.48 -9.97
C ARG A 122 -26.66 1.88 -9.62
N TRP A 123 -25.34 2.06 -9.59
CA TRP A 123 -24.69 3.36 -9.39
C TRP A 123 -25.07 4.34 -10.51
N ASN A 124 -24.93 3.95 -11.78
CA ASN A 124 -25.32 4.80 -12.91
C ASN A 124 -26.81 5.17 -12.85
N ASN A 125 -27.69 4.19 -12.61
CA ASN A 125 -29.13 4.46 -12.47
C ASN A 125 -29.41 5.44 -11.32
N PHE A 126 -28.73 5.29 -10.18
CA PHE A 126 -28.90 6.22 -9.06
C PHE A 126 -28.46 7.64 -9.41
N ASN A 127 -27.32 7.80 -10.10
CA ASN A 127 -26.86 9.11 -10.58
C ASN A 127 -27.91 9.77 -11.50
N GLU A 128 -28.48 9.01 -12.43
CA GLU A 128 -29.49 9.48 -13.38
C GLU A 128 -30.84 9.79 -12.72
N ASP A 129 -31.30 8.94 -11.81
CA ASP A 129 -32.61 9.04 -11.20
C ASP A 129 -32.68 10.09 -10.08
N LYS A 130 -31.63 10.14 -9.25
CA LYS A 130 -31.66 10.84 -7.95
C LYS A 130 -30.81 12.10 -7.93
N LEU A 131 -29.59 12.02 -8.45
CA LEU A 131 -28.69 13.17 -8.40
C LEU A 131 -29.05 14.17 -9.49
N LYS A 132 -29.18 13.74 -10.75
CA LYS A 132 -29.49 14.64 -11.89
C LYS A 132 -28.59 15.88 -11.93
N GLU A 133 -27.37 15.76 -11.43
CA GLU A 133 -26.44 16.86 -11.25
C GLU A 133 -25.54 17.04 -12.48
N THR A 134 -24.82 18.15 -12.52
CA THR A 134 -23.75 18.42 -13.49
C THR A 134 -22.58 17.43 -13.34
N GLU A 135 -21.73 17.32 -14.38
CA GLU A 135 -20.63 16.32 -14.38
C GLU A 135 -19.67 16.47 -13.20
N ASN A 136 -19.34 17.70 -12.79
CA ASN A 136 -18.45 18.00 -11.65
C ASN A 136 -19.03 17.64 -10.27
N LYS A 137 -20.32 17.28 -10.20
CA LYS A 137 -20.99 16.83 -8.97
C LYS A 137 -21.40 15.35 -9.05
N THR A 138 -21.10 14.69 -10.15
CA THR A 138 -21.48 13.29 -10.39
C THR A 138 -20.25 12.41 -10.42
N CYS A 139 -20.12 11.54 -9.42
CA CYS A 139 -19.08 10.52 -9.40
C CYS A 139 -19.53 9.31 -10.25
N LYS A 140 -18.76 9.00 -11.31
CA LYS A 140 -19.05 7.92 -12.25
C LYS A 140 -18.28 6.63 -11.90
N PRO A 141 -18.89 5.45 -12.01
CA PRO A 141 -18.20 4.19 -11.80
C PRO A 141 -17.17 3.88 -12.91
N ILE A 142 -16.04 3.28 -12.54
CA ILE A 142 -15.01 2.77 -13.45
C ILE A 142 -15.33 1.32 -13.80
N ILE A 143 -15.88 1.13 -15.00
CA ILE A 143 -16.45 -0.16 -15.44
C ILE A 143 -15.39 -1.28 -15.54
N ASN A 144 -14.15 -0.92 -15.91
CA ASN A 144 -13.13 -1.87 -16.33
C ASN A 144 -12.06 -2.17 -15.27
N ILE A 145 -12.27 -1.85 -13.98
CA ILE A 145 -11.30 -2.19 -12.91
C ILE A 145 -10.94 -3.68 -12.96
N ALA A 146 -11.95 -4.55 -13.12
CA ALA A 146 -11.76 -6.00 -13.20
C ALA A 146 -10.86 -6.44 -14.37
N ALA A 147 -10.77 -5.67 -15.45
CA ALA A 147 -9.95 -6.02 -16.61
C ALA A 147 -8.44 -5.82 -16.35
N TYR A 148 -8.07 -5.10 -15.28
CA TYR A 148 -6.68 -4.85 -14.94
C TYR A 148 -6.17 -5.88 -13.95
N ASN A 149 -5.30 -6.80 -14.42
CA ASN A 149 -4.63 -7.79 -13.57
C ASN A 149 -3.81 -7.14 -12.44
N ASP A 150 -3.41 -5.88 -12.59
CA ASP A 150 -2.64 -5.11 -11.63
C ASP A 150 -3.47 -4.05 -10.88
N TRP A 151 -4.80 -4.20 -10.80
CA TRP A 151 -5.69 -3.22 -10.17
C TRP A 151 -5.27 -2.84 -8.73
N GLU A 152 -4.75 -3.79 -7.93
CA GLU A 152 -4.25 -3.52 -6.57
C GLU A 152 -3.08 -2.53 -6.58
N LYS A 153 -2.15 -2.68 -7.54
CA LYS A 153 -1.04 -1.75 -7.73
C LYS A 153 -1.53 -0.40 -8.23
N ARG A 154 -2.57 -0.37 -9.07
CA ARG A 154 -3.15 0.91 -9.55
C ARG A 154 -3.82 1.67 -8.40
N LYS A 155 -4.54 0.95 -7.53
CA LYS A 155 -5.09 1.46 -6.29
C LYS A 155 -3.99 2.05 -5.41
N GLU A 156 -2.95 1.26 -5.12
CA GLU A 156 -1.83 1.70 -4.27
C GLU A 156 -1.11 2.93 -4.84
N LEU A 157 -0.90 2.97 -6.16
CA LEU A 157 -0.27 4.11 -6.83
C LEU A 157 -1.12 5.37 -6.70
N TYR A 158 -2.44 5.24 -6.88
CA TYR A 158 -3.34 6.37 -6.78
C TYR A 158 -3.48 6.86 -5.33
N GLU A 159 -3.51 5.97 -4.36
CA GLU A 159 -3.49 6.31 -2.93
C GLU A 159 -2.21 7.06 -2.56
N TYR A 160 -1.05 6.57 -3.00
CA TYR A 160 0.22 7.25 -2.80
C TYR A 160 0.23 8.66 -3.42
N TYR A 161 -0.28 8.79 -4.65
CA TYR A 161 -0.41 10.07 -5.34
C TYR A 161 -1.27 11.08 -4.55
N VAL A 162 -2.42 10.63 -4.03
CA VAL A 162 -3.35 11.45 -3.24
C VAL A 162 -2.71 11.89 -1.91
N ASP A 163 -2.08 10.95 -1.22
CA ASP A 163 -1.60 11.15 0.14
C ASP A 163 -0.27 11.92 0.21
N TYR A 164 0.52 11.89 -0.87
CA TYR A 164 1.85 12.48 -0.88
C TYR A 164 1.85 13.96 -0.50
N SER A 165 1.02 14.77 -1.15
CA SER A 165 1.05 16.23 -0.96
C SER A 165 0.64 16.64 0.46
N PRO A 166 -0.46 16.11 1.04
CA PRO A 166 -0.80 16.34 2.45
C PRO A 166 0.32 15.96 3.42
N ILE A 167 0.95 14.78 3.25
CA ILE A 167 2.07 14.37 4.10
C ILE A 167 3.22 15.36 3.97
N LYS A 168 3.57 15.72 2.74
CA LYS A 168 4.71 16.61 2.47
C LYS A 168 4.52 17.97 3.14
N THR A 169 3.32 18.56 3.02
CA THR A 169 2.97 19.81 3.69
C THR A 169 3.02 19.68 5.21
N PHE A 170 2.50 18.58 5.78
CA PHE A 170 2.57 18.33 7.21
C PHE A 170 4.02 18.29 7.74
N LEU A 171 4.93 17.66 6.99
CA LEU A 171 6.34 17.55 7.36
C LEU A 171 7.12 18.87 7.33
N ASP A 172 6.63 19.87 6.60
CA ASP A 172 7.24 21.19 6.62
C ASP A 172 7.05 21.87 7.99
N PHE A 173 5.99 21.50 8.73
CA PHE A 173 5.72 21.95 10.10
C PHE A 173 6.26 21.00 11.18
N TYR A 174 6.34 19.70 10.86
CA TYR A 174 6.76 18.65 11.79
C TYR A 174 7.92 17.80 11.23
N PRO A 175 9.15 18.32 11.19
CA PRO A 175 10.30 17.64 10.58
C PRO A 175 10.65 16.28 11.21
N GLN A 176 10.23 16.03 12.45
CA GLN A 176 10.45 14.76 13.14
C GLN A 176 9.80 13.56 12.41
N GLY A 177 8.77 13.81 11.60
CA GLY A 177 8.14 12.79 10.76
C GLY A 177 8.97 12.38 9.53
N CYS A 178 10.06 13.10 9.21
CA CYS A 178 10.81 12.90 7.98
C CYS A 178 11.32 11.47 7.82
N ARG A 179 11.80 10.85 8.91
CA ARG A 179 12.28 9.46 8.89
C ARG A 179 11.18 8.48 8.48
N LYS A 180 10.00 8.60 9.09
CA LYS A 180 8.83 7.78 8.74
C LYS A 180 8.45 7.99 7.27
N PHE A 181 8.41 9.24 6.82
CA PHE A 181 8.09 9.56 5.44
C PHE A 181 9.12 9.05 4.43
N TYR A 182 10.41 9.09 4.75
CA TYR A 182 11.45 8.52 3.90
C TYR A 182 11.18 7.03 3.65
N HIS A 183 10.85 6.28 4.70
CA HIS A 183 10.52 4.86 4.59
C HIS A 183 9.21 4.62 3.84
N TYR A 184 8.18 5.44 4.07
CA TYR A 184 6.95 5.42 3.30
C TYR A 184 7.21 5.60 1.79
N VAL A 185 7.97 6.62 1.38
CA VAL A 185 8.35 6.85 -0.02
C VAL A 185 9.20 5.70 -0.55
N GLU A 186 10.18 5.23 0.22
CA GLU A 186 11.05 4.12 -0.19
C GLU A 186 10.28 2.81 -0.40
N SER A 187 9.22 2.56 0.38
CA SER A 187 8.35 1.39 0.22
C SER A 187 7.73 1.31 -1.18
N LYS A 188 7.53 2.47 -1.84
CA LYS A 188 6.89 2.56 -3.16
C LYS A 188 7.84 2.29 -4.33
N LYS A 189 9.13 2.01 -4.09
CA LYS A 189 10.09 1.74 -5.18
C LYS A 189 9.64 0.60 -6.10
N LYS A 190 9.25 -0.53 -5.53
CA LYS A 190 8.80 -1.70 -6.31
C LYS A 190 7.52 -1.40 -7.10
N LEU A 191 6.64 -0.56 -6.56
CA LEU A 191 5.43 -0.11 -7.22
C LEU A 191 5.75 0.70 -8.49
N TYR A 192 6.66 1.67 -8.38
CA TYR A 192 7.11 2.46 -9.53
C TYR A 192 7.92 1.62 -10.53
N GLU A 193 8.75 0.68 -10.08
CA GLU A 193 9.44 -0.27 -10.97
C GLU A 193 8.46 -1.12 -11.79
N HIS A 194 7.32 -1.53 -11.21
CA HIS A 194 6.27 -2.23 -11.95
C HIS A 194 5.72 -1.35 -13.08
N PHE A 195 5.31 -0.11 -12.78
CA PHE A 195 4.72 0.74 -13.80
C PHE A 195 5.74 1.25 -14.82
N LYS A 196 6.99 1.60 -14.44
CA LYS A 196 8.06 1.98 -15.39
C LYS A 196 8.29 0.94 -16.49
N LYS A 197 8.18 -0.35 -16.18
CA LYS A 197 8.32 -1.44 -17.17
C LYS A 197 7.21 -1.47 -18.20
N HIS A 198 6.01 -1.03 -17.83
CA HIS A 198 4.80 -1.10 -18.63
C HIS A 198 4.40 0.24 -19.27
N CYS A 199 4.73 1.35 -18.63
CA CYS A 199 4.37 2.73 -18.97
C CYS A 199 5.50 3.46 -19.73
N THR A 200 6.20 2.79 -20.63
CA THR A 200 7.21 3.44 -21.49
C THR A 200 6.54 4.26 -22.60
N SER A 201 7.22 5.28 -23.14
CA SER A 201 6.73 6.14 -24.25
C SER A 201 6.08 5.36 -25.40
N ASP A 202 6.58 4.15 -25.68
CA ASP A 202 6.18 3.33 -26.82
C ASP A 202 5.09 2.30 -26.47
N LYS A 203 4.72 2.16 -25.18
CA LYS A 203 3.76 1.19 -24.67
C LYS A 203 2.72 1.86 -23.77
N LYS A 204 1.74 2.52 -24.38
CA LYS A 204 0.55 3.00 -23.65
C LYS A 204 -0.43 1.87 -23.27
N LYS A 205 -0.31 0.69 -23.88
CA LYS A 205 -1.17 -0.46 -23.57
C LYS A 205 -0.87 -0.99 -22.17
N GLY A 206 -1.80 -0.79 -21.25
CA GLY A 206 -1.70 -1.28 -19.88
C GLY A 206 -1.14 -0.28 -18.87
N CYS A 207 -0.84 0.96 -19.27
CA CYS A 207 -0.51 2.01 -18.30
C CYS A 207 -1.78 2.62 -17.69
N PRO A 208 -1.82 2.97 -16.39
CA PRO A 208 -2.89 3.79 -15.84
C PRO A 208 -2.95 5.16 -16.52
N ASP A 209 -4.15 5.65 -16.82
CA ASP A 209 -4.39 6.95 -17.45
C ASP A 209 -3.88 8.14 -16.60
N PHE A 210 -3.81 7.94 -15.28
CA PHE A 210 -3.29 8.93 -14.33
C PHE A 210 -1.78 8.81 -14.06
N TYR A 211 -1.06 7.86 -14.68
CA TYR A 211 0.35 7.58 -14.34
C TYR A 211 1.27 8.78 -14.55
N GLU A 212 1.08 9.55 -15.61
CA GLU A 212 1.86 10.76 -15.92
C GLU A 212 1.84 11.77 -14.75
N GLN A 213 0.70 11.87 -14.06
CA GLN A 213 0.55 12.75 -12.89
C GLN A 213 1.34 12.23 -11.67
N CYS A 214 1.58 10.92 -11.60
CA CYS A 214 2.30 10.25 -10.53
C CYS A 214 3.82 10.28 -10.70
N GLU A 215 4.34 10.51 -11.92
CA GLU A 215 5.78 10.42 -12.22
C GLU A 215 6.62 11.35 -11.35
N LYS A 216 6.14 12.56 -11.06
CA LYS A 216 6.84 13.53 -10.18
C LYS A 216 7.01 13.06 -8.74
N TYR A 217 6.27 12.04 -8.32
CA TYR A 217 6.34 11.46 -6.96
C TYR A 217 7.17 10.17 -6.91
N ASP A 218 7.85 9.82 -8.00
CA ASP A 218 8.72 8.65 -8.04
C ASP A 218 9.74 8.67 -6.89
N PRO A 219 9.91 7.55 -6.15
CA PRO A 219 10.89 7.48 -5.07
C PRO A 219 12.32 7.85 -5.47
N ASP A 220 12.72 7.58 -6.71
CA ASP A 220 14.05 7.95 -7.23
C ASP A 220 14.20 9.47 -7.38
N ILE A 221 13.10 10.18 -7.61
CA ILE A 221 13.04 11.64 -7.69
C ILE A 221 12.91 12.25 -6.29
N ILE A 222 12.04 11.69 -5.45
CA ILE A 222 11.69 12.27 -4.15
C ILE A 222 12.78 12.05 -3.10
N LEU A 223 13.27 10.83 -2.92
CA LEU A 223 14.19 10.50 -1.82
C LEU A 223 15.44 11.41 -1.77
N PRO A 224 16.07 11.78 -2.90
CA PRO A 224 17.16 12.76 -2.94
C PRO A 224 16.81 14.13 -2.34
N THR A 225 15.53 14.55 -2.39
CA THR A 225 15.07 15.88 -1.95
C THR A 225 14.75 15.96 -0.45
N LEU A 226 14.69 14.83 0.25
CA LEU A 226 14.32 14.79 1.67
C LEU A 226 15.49 15.22 2.56
N LYS A 227 15.25 16.21 3.44
CA LYS A 227 16.26 16.77 4.34
C LYS A 227 16.93 15.72 5.24
N CYS A 228 16.17 14.73 5.71
CA CYS A 228 16.68 13.64 6.56
C CYS A 228 17.45 12.53 5.80
N ARG A 229 17.61 12.64 4.47
CA ARG A 229 18.30 11.62 3.66
C ARG A 229 19.69 11.29 4.19
N GLN A 230 20.49 12.32 4.50
CA GLN A 230 21.89 12.10 4.87
C GLN A 230 22.02 11.37 6.21
N GLU A 231 21.17 11.71 7.18
CA GLU A 231 21.09 11.03 8.47
C GLU A 231 20.79 9.54 8.28
N ILE A 232 19.77 9.21 7.48
CA ILE A 232 19.38 7.82 7.20
C ILE A 232 20.49 7.04 6.50
N ILE A 233 21.19 7.67 5.53
CA ILE A 233 22.32 7.02 4.84
C ILE A 233 23.46 6.72 5.81
N ASN A 234 23.78 7.65 6.71
CA ASN A 234 24.84 7.48 7.69
C ASN A 234 24.49 6.35 8.68
N GLU A 235 23.27 6.36 9.22
CA GLU A 235 22.78 5.30 10.12
C GLU A 235 22.85 3.90 9.47
N ARG A 236 22.48 3.78 8.18
CA ARG A 236 22.57 2.49 7.46
C ARG A 236 24.01 2.02 7.32
N LYS A 237 24.95 2.91 6.98
CA LYS A 237 26.38 2.57 6.88
C LYS A 237 26.95 2.10 8.22
N GLU A 238 26.58 2.77 9.30
CA GLU A 238 26.99 2.38 10.66
C GLU A 238 26.41 1.02 11.06
N ALA A 239 25.14 0.77 10.73
CA ALA A 239 24.50 -0.51 10.97
C ALA A 239 25.15 -1.65 10.17
N GLU A 240 25.47 -1.43 8.90
CA GLU A 240 26.20 -2.38 8.04
C GLU A 240 27.59 -2.68 8.59
N HIS A 241 28.35 -1.64 8.97
CA HIS A 241 29.66 -1.81 9.58
C HIS A 241 29.60 -2.61 10.88
N SER A 242 28.61 -2.31 11.73
CA SER A 242 28.38 -3.04 12.99
C SER A 242 27.95 -4.50 12.77
N ALA A 243 27.16 -4.77 11.72
CA ALA A 243 26.77 -6.12 11.34
C ALA A 243 27.97 -6.93 10.83
N LEU A 244 28.82 -6.32 9.99
CA LEU A 244 30.06 -6.93 9.51
C LEU A 244 31.03 -7.25 10.66
N GLN A 245 31.16 -6.37 11.66
CA GLN A 245 31.97 -6.63 12.84
C GLN A 245 31.44 -7.80 13.68
N ARG A 246 30.12 -7.89 13.89
CA ARG A 246 29.49 -9.02 14.60
C ARG A 246 29.67 -10.35 13.86
N ALA A 247 29.51 -10.34 12.54
CA ALA A 247 29.74 -11.53 11.71
C ALA A 247 31.19 -12.01 11.80
N LYS A 248 32.16 -11.08 11.80
CA LYS A 248 33.57 -11.41 12.01
C LYS A 248 33.87 -11.95 13.40
N ALA A 249 33.25 -11.40 14.45
CA ALA A 249 33.42 -11.91 15.82
C ALA A 249 32.88 -13.35 15.98
N HIS A 250 31.76 -13.67 15.33
CA HIS A 250 31.19 -15.03 15.34
C HIS A 250 31.98 -16.06 14.50
N SER A 251 32.87 -15.61 13.61
CA SER A 251 33.76 -16.50 12.85
C SER A 251 35.11 -16.77 13.53
N VAL A 252 35.38 -16.18 14.72
CA VAL A 252 36.66 -16.35 15.44
C VAL A 252 36.55 -17.38 16.60
N ASP A 253 35.34 -17.79 16.99
CA ASP A 253 35.14 -18.86 17.98
C ASP A 253 34.93 -20.23 17.29
N ASP A 254 36.00 -20.79 16.73
CA ASP A 254 36.17 -22.25 16.70
C ASP A 254 37.55 -22.61 17.30
N PRO A 255 37.68 -22.63 18.63
CA PRO A 255 38.88 -23.11 19.30
C PRO A 255 38.78 -24.63 19.47
N ASN A 256 38.76 -25.38 18.36
CA ASN A 256 39.02 -26.82 18.40
C ASN A 256 39.60 -27.34 17.07
N ALA A 257 40.75 -26.80 16.70
CA ALA A 257 41.71 -27.53 15.88
C ALA A 257 42.99 -27.70 16.73
N GLN A 258 42.98 -28.69 17.62
CA GLN A 258 44.20 -29.22 18.19
C GLN A 258 44.89 -30.09 17.12
N ASP A 259 46.10 -29.68 16.79
CA ASP A 259 47.14 -30.52 16.19
C ASP A 259 47.37 -31.77 17.07
N GLU A 260 47.28 -32.96 16.46
CA GLU A 260 48.19 -34.07 16.80
C GLU A 260 48.27 -35.11 15.66
N SER A 261 49.42 -35.08 14.97
CA SER A 261 50.29 -36.19 14.52
C SER A 261 49.80 -37.30 13.57
N ASP A 262 50.50 -37.34 12.42
CA ASP A 262 51.03 -38.49 11.65
C ASP A 262 50.13 -39.69 11.27
N ASP A 263 49.77 -39.81 9.98
CA ASP A 263 50.27 -40.91 9.12
C ASP A 263 49.99 -40.73 7.59
N ILE A 264 51.08 -40.62 6.84
CA ILE A 264 51.46 -41.15 5.50
C ILE A 264 50.42 -41.37 4.34
N LYS A 265 50.82 -40.84 3.16
CA LYS A 265 50.51 -41.16 1.73
C LYS A 265 49.15 -40.66 1.17
N SER A 266 49.03 -40.14 -0.06
CA SER A 266 49.90 -40.11 -1.24
C SER A 266 49.24 -39.25 -2.33
N PHE A 267 50.04 -38.34 -2.93
CA PHE A 267 50.11 -37.94 -4.35
C PHE A 267 48.98 -37.12 -5.00
N GLY A 268 49.38 -35.96 -5.54
CA GLY A 268 48.61 -35.24 -6.56
C GLY A 268 48.95 -33.76 -6.72
N ALA A 269 50.22 -33.39 -6.91
CA ALA A 269 50.59 -32.01 -7.26
C ALA A 269 50.36 -31.74 -8.76
N SER A 270 49.63 -30.67 -9.08
CA SER A 270 49.71 -29.81 -10.28
C SER A 270 48.48 -28.88 -10.26
N LYS A 271 48.51 -27.57 -10.47
CA LYS A 271 49.53 -26.61 -10.93
C LYS A 271 48.94 -25.24 -10.60
N LEU A 272 49.71 -24.38 -9.95
CA LEU A 272 49.44 -22.94 -9.92
C LEU A 272 49.53 -22.41 -11.34
N ASN A 273 48.48 -21.76 -11.83
CA ASN A 273 48.61 -20.74 -12.87
C ASN A 273 47.94 -19.46 -12.37
N LYS A 274 48.75 -18.41 -12.36
CA LYS A 274 48.45 -17.06 -11.88
C LYS A 274 48.37 -16.20 -13.14
N ASN A 275 47.20 -15.64 -13.46
CA ASN A 275 47.08 -14.22 -13.83
C ASN A 275 45.63 -13.78 -14.12
N SER A 276 45.24 -12.74 -13.37
CA SER A 276 44.47 -11.55 -13.75
C SER A 276 43.18 -11.69 -14.55
N ASN A 277 42.03 -11.43 -13.92
CA ASN A 277 41.36 -10.12 -14.02
C ASN A 277 40.09 -10.10 -13.15
N ASN A 278 39.86 -8.93 -12.55
CA ASN A 278 38.75 -8.59 -11.67
C ASN A 278 37.38 -9.03 -12.22
N ILE A 279 36.59 -9.73 -11.40
CA ILE A 279 35.14 -9.51 -11.19
C ILE A 279 34.82 -10.17 -9.84
N ARG A 280 34.64 -9.35 -8.80
CA ARG A 280 34.21 -9.80 -7.47
C ARG A 280 32.69 -9.73 -7.45
N MET A 281 32.04 -10.79 -7.92
CA MET A 281 30.58 -10.93 -7.89
C MET A 281 30.19 -11.40 -6.47
N TYR A 282 29.78 -10.47 -5.60
CA TYR A 282 29.14 -10.84 -4.34
C TYR A 282 27.63 -10.93 -4.53
N GLY A 283 27.19 -12.11 -4.94
CA GLY A 283 25.79 -12.51 -4.91
C GLY A 283 25.55 -13.52 -3.78
N ASN A 284 24.50 -13.26 -3.01
CA ASN A 284 23.77 -14.19 -2.14
C ASN A 284 24.44 -14.63 -0.82
N VAL A 285 24.15 -13.89 0.27
CA VAL A 285 23.80 -14.51 1.56
C VAL A 285 22.85 -13.57 2.32
N LEU A 286 21.52 -13.77 2.19
CA LEU A 286 20.52 -13.43 3.20
C LEU A 286 19.33 -14.38 3.03
N LEU A 287 19.56 -15.66 3.36
CA LEU A 287 18.48 -16.60 3.64
C LEU A 287 18.15 -16.48 5.14
N GLY A 288 17.24 -15.57 5.46
CA GLY A 288 16.61 -15.47 6.78
C GLY A 288 15.17 -15.94 6.67
N VAL A 289 14.90 -17.13 7.18
CA VAL A 289 13.58 -17.77 7.25
C VAL A 289 12.59 -16.85 7.97
N VAL A 290 11.51 -16.45 7.30
CA VAL A 290 10.36 -15.77 7.92
C VAL A 290 9.28 -16.81 8.17
N ALA A 291 9.22 -17.32 9.40
CA ALA A 291 8.03 -17.96 9.93
C ALA A 291 7.26 -16.91 10.73
N THR A 292 6.38 -16.14 10.09
CA THR A 292 5.44 -15.26 10.79
C THR A 292 4.14 -15.99 11.03
N SER A 293 3.93 -16.36 12.28
CA SER A 293 2.64 -16.77 12.85
C SER A 293 1.56 -15.73 12.56
N MET A 294 0.52 -16.13 11.83
CA MET A 294 -0.71 -15.36 11.65
C MET A 294 -1.56 -15.43 12.93
N THR A 295 -1.41 -14.47 13.84
CA THR A 295 -2.43 -14.18 14.86
C THR A 295 -2.21 -12.79 15.42
N SER A 296 -3.06 -11.82 15.06
CA SER A 296 -3.53 -10.72 15.94
C SER A 296 -4.51 -9.81 15.19
N GLY A 297 -5.71 -10.33 14.92
CA GLY A 297 -6.83 -9.55 14.36
C GLY A 297 -7.89 -9.16 15.39
N ALA A 298 -7.57 -9.01 16.69
CA ALA A 298 -8.61 -8.94 17.71
C ALA A 298 -8.48 -7.90 18.85
N LEU A 299 -7.45 -7.06 18.96
CA LEU A 299 -7.32 -6.21 20.16
C LEU A 299 -6.79 -4.78 19.93
N TYR A 300 -7.50 -3.95 19.15
CA TYR A 300 -7.39 -2.51 19.36
C TYR A 300 -8.74 -1.79 19.19
N ARG A 301 -9.66 -2.06 20.14
CA ARG A 301 -10.68 -1.07 20.53
C ARG A 301 -10.10 -0.24 21.68
N VAL A 302 -9.23 0.71 21.36
CA VAL A 302 -8.89 1.79 22.30
C VAL A 302 -9.53 3.08 21.79
N ASN A 303 -10.62 3.39 22.48
CA ASN A 303 -11.47 4.57 22.47
C ASN A 303 -10.78 5.89 22.05
N ILE A 304 -10.88 6.26 20.76
CA ILE A 304 -10.40 7.54 20.18
C ILE A 304 -11.15 8.76 20.73
N ASN A 305 -12.31 8.57 21.37
CA ASN A 305 -13.09 9.67 21.95
C ASN A 305 -12.36 10.42 23.08
N SER A 306 -11.33 9.83 23.69
CA SER A 306 -10.54 10.50 24.73
C SER A 306 -9.50 11.50 24.19
N LEU A 307 -9.06 11.37 22.92
CA LEU A 307 -8.08 12.28 22.33
C LEU A 307 -8.71 13.58 21.80
N ILE A 308 -9.98 13.52 21.38
CA ILE A 308 -10.70 14.70 20.83
C ILE A 308 -11.08 15.69 21.94
N GLN A 309 -11.27 15.23 23.18
CA GLN A 309 -11.63 16.10 24.32
C GLN A 309 -10.47 17.00 24.79
N ILE A 310 -9.21 16.61 24.53
CA ILE A 310 -8.04 17.38 25.00
C ILE A 310 -7.80 18.63 24.14
N ASN A 311 -8.14 18.60 22.85
CA ASN A 311 -7.91 19.73 21.93
C ASN A 311 -9.05 20.77 21.88
N ARG A 312 -10.06 20.66 22.76
CA ARG A 312 -11.15 21.65 22.87
C ARG A 312 -11.05 22.58 24.07
N ILE A 313 -9.98 22.48 24.87
CA ILE A 313 -9.70 23.43 25.95
C ILE A 313 -8.27 23.95 25.78
N SER A 314 -8.12 24.99 24.98
CA SER A 314 -7.04 25.98 25.05
C SER A 314 -7.49 27.25 24.36
#